data_AF-A0A2M9G5W0-F1
#
_entry.id   AF-A0A2M9G5W0-F1
#
_cell.length_a   1.000
_cell.length_b   1.000
_cell.length_c   1.000
_cell.angle_alpha   90.00
_cell.angle_beta   90.00
_cell.angle_gamma   90.00
#
_symmetry.space_group_name_H-M   'P 1'
#
loop_
_entity.id
_entity.type
_entity.pdbx_description
1 polymer ?
#
loop_
_entity_poly.entity_id
_entity_poly.type
_entity_poly.pdbx_seq_one_letter_code
_entity_poly.pdbx_strand_id
1 'polypeptide(L)'
;MVAVIAGPDEMVGRSLPFSELSDCPYVVLLGEPGSGKSTVFETAAKAASRSVTIARALRVSGGQHVESPLFVDALDEDRSEGSKKDKIFQLRDKMLSSSLECWRISCRVEDWRGAADLSALQAATTGAPIVVTQLQNLSVREQAKILTSRGALDPEGFIGQARRHGAASFLECPSSDKMGVLT
;
A
#
# COMPACT_ATOMS: atom_id res chain seq x y z
N MET A 1 -3.06 10.51 -0.78
CA MET A 1 -3.49 10.35 -2.20
C MET A 1 -2.71 9.23 -2.87
N VAL A 2 -3.23 8.60 -3.92
CA VAL A 2 -2.51 7.62 -4.74
C VAL A 2 -2.55 8.02 -6.21
N ALA A 3 -1.46 7.79 -6.93
CA ALA A 3 -1.39 7.94 -8.38
C ALA A 3 -1.60 6.59 -9.06
N VAL A 4 -2.44 6.50 -10.08
CA VAL A 4 -2.61 5.28 -10.87
C VAL A 4 -1.51 5.20 -11.92
N ILE A 5 -0.69 4.16 -11.87
CA ILE A 5 0.46 3.97 -12.75
C ILE A 5 0.24 2.89 -13.81
N ALA A 6 -0.70 1.97 -13.58
CA ALA A 6 -1.16 0.98 -14.56
C ALA A 6 -2.60 0.54 -14.25
N GLY A 7 -3.35 0.14 -15.27
CA GLY A 7 -4.76 -0.23 -15.15
C GLY A 7 -5.54 0.20 -16.40
N PRO A 8 -6.87 0.41 -16.29
CA PRO A 8 -7.67 0.99 -17.36
C PRO A 8 -7.14 2.36 -17.82
N ASP A 9 -7.15 2.63 -19.12
CA ASP A 9 -6.56 3.82 -19.73
C ASP A 9 -7.13 5.13 -19.15
N GLU A 10 -8.42 5.16 -18.82
CA GLU A 10 -9.11 6.29 -18.22
C GLU A 10 -8.67 6.59 -16.77
N MET A 11 -8.00 5.62 -16.12
CA MET A 11 -7.49 5.75 -14.76
C MET A 11 -6.03 6.19 -14.72
N VAL A 12 -5.21 5.75 -15.67
CA VAL A 12 -3.76 5.97 -15.67
C VAL A 12 -3.43 7.47 -15.64
N GLY A 13 -2.52 7.86 -14.74
CA GLY A 13 -2.11 9.24 -14.53
C GLY A 13 -3.03 10.04 -13.59
N ARG A 14 -4.19 9.51 -13.20
CA ARG A 14 -5.04 10.18 -12.19
C ARG A 14 -4.41 10.07 -10.80
N SER A 15 -4.56 11.14 -10.02
CA SER A 15 -4.33 11.14 -8.58
C SER A 15 -5.68 11.20 -7.87
N LEU A 16 -5.94 10.24 -7.00
CA LEU A 16 -7.20 10.12 -6.26
C LEU A 16 -6.97 9.60 -4.82
N PRO A 17 -7.93 9.80 -3.91
CA PRO A 17 -7.96 9.07 -2.64
C PRO A 17 -8.03 7.56 -2.88
N PHE A 18 -7.36 6.76 -2.04
CA PHE A 18 -7.40 5.30 -2.17
C PHE A 18 -8.82 4.73 -2.04
N SER A 19 -9.71 5.42 -1.31
CA SER A 19 -11.12 5.05 -1.15
C SER A 19 -11.92 5.06 -2.45
N GLU A 20 -11.50 5.84 -3.46
CA GLU A 20 -12.16 5.84 -4.79
C GLU A 20 -11.84 4.57 -5.61
N LEU A 21 -10.95 3.70 -5.12
CA LEU A 21 -10.66 2.38 -5.71
C LEU A 21 -11.51 1.26 -5.08
N SER A 22 -12.61 1.59 -4.41
CA SER A 22 -13.53 0.60 -3.83
C SER A 22 -14.08 -0.36 -4.88
N ASP A 23 -14.36 0.18 -6.07
CA ASP A 23 -15.01 -0.52 -7.18
C ASP A 23 -13.99 -1.28 -8.05
N CYS A 24 -12.69 -1.08 -7.81
CA CYS A 24 -11.63 -1.84 -8.44
C CYS A 24 -11.39 -3.12 -7.62
N PRO A 25 -11.72 -4.30 -8.14
CA PRO A 25 -11.60 -5.55 -7.36
C PRO A 25 -10.14 -5.92 -7.07
N TYR A 26 -9.21 -5.51 -7.93
CA TYR A 26 -7.81 -5.92 -7.85
C TYR A 26 -6.91 -4.70 -7.84
N VAL A 27 -6.29 -4.43 -6.68
CA VAL A 27 -5.46 -3.24 -6.50
C VAL A 27 -4.09 -3.62 -5.97
N VAL A 28 -3.04 -3.06 -6.58
CA VAL A 28 -1.69 -3.05 -6.04
C VAL A 28 -1.37 -1.65 -5.54
N LEU A 29 -0.93 -1.52 -4.29
CA LEU A 29 -0.49 -0.27 -3.67
C LEU A 29 1.03 -0.29 -3.49
N LEU A 30 1.73 0.46 -4.33
CA LEU A 30 3.16 0.67 -4.24
C LEU A 30 3.48 1.88 -3.37
N GLY A 31 4.66 1.89 -2.78
CA GLY A 31 5.15 3.05 -2.05
C GLY A 31 6.47 2.76 -1.35
N GLU A 32 7.23 3.79 -1.05
CA GLU A 32 8.51 3.67 -0.36
C GLU A 32 8.35 3.06 1.05
N PRO A 33 9.43 2.52 1.64
CA PRO A 33 9.44 2.16 3.05
C PRO A 33 8.97 3.34 3.90
N GLY A 34 8.01 3.10 4.80
CA GLY A 34 7.53 4.16 5.67
C GLY A 34 6.51 5.15 5.09
N SER A 35 6.12 4.98 3.81
CA SER A 35 5.16 5.88 3.15
C SER A 35 3.73 5.79 3.70
N GLY A 36 3.41 4.79 4.53
CA GLY A 36 2.09 4.62 5.15
C GLY A 36 1.16 3.62 4.47
N LYS A 37 1.67 2.74 3.59
CA LYS A 37 0.89 1.67 2.93
C LYS A 37 0.05 0.85 3.92
N SER A 38 0.66 0.39 5.02
CA SER A 38 -0.01 -0.38 6.08
C SER A 38 -1.19 0.39 6.66
N THR A 39 -1.02 1.67 6.98
CA THR A 39 -2.10 2.52 7.51
C THR A 39 -3.24 2.70 6.50
N VAL A 40 -2.93 2.86 5.21
CA VAL A 40 -3.95 2.91 4.14
C VAL A 40 -4.74 1.61 4.08
N PHE A 41 -4.06 0.48 4.14
CA PHE A 41 -4.69 -0.85 4.10
C PHE A 41 -5.49 -1.15 5.36
N GLU A 42 -4.99 -0.83 6.56
CA GLU A 42 -5.72 -0.99 7.82
C GLU A 42 -7.01 -0.17 7.81
N THR A 43 -6.95 1.08 7.33
CA THR A 43 -8.12 1.95 7.23
C THR A 43 -9.14 1.38 6.24
N ALA A 44 -8.69 0.96 5.06
CA ALA A 44 -9.57 0.40 4.03
C ALA A 44 -10.16 -0.96 4.43
N ALA A 45 -9.36 -1.82 5.08
CA ALA A 45 -9.81 -3.10 5.60
C ALA A 45 -10.86 -2.90 6.70
N LYS A 46 -10.62 -1.98 7.64
CA LYS A 46 -11.60 -1.63 8.68
C LYS A 46 -12.92 -1.13 8.07
N ALA A 47 -12.86 -0.27 7.05
CA ALA A 47 -14.06 0.19 6.34
C ALA A 47 -14.83 -0.95 5.66
N ALA A 48 -14.12 -1.99 5.21
CA ALA A 48 -14.71 -3.21 4.64
C ALA A 48 -15.07 -4.29 5.69
N SER A 49 -14.93 -4.01 7.00
CA SER A 49 -15.07 -5.01 8.08
C SER A 49 -14.16 -6.24 7.88
N ARG A 50 -12.94 -6.00 7.39
CA ARG A 50 -11.88 -6.98 7.13
C ARG A 50 -10.63 -6.68 7.96
N SER A 51 -9.70 -7.63 7.96
CA SER A 51 -8.36 -7.49 8.53
C SER A 51 -7.30 -7.49 7.44
N VAL A 52 -6.15 -6.88 7.75
CA VAL A 52 -4.95 -6.95 6.90
C VAL A 52 -4.13 -8.17 7.31
N THR A 53 -3.65 -8.94 6.32
CA THR A 53 -2.77 -10.09 6.53
C THR A 53 -1.41 -9.81 5.89
N ILE A 54 -0.31 -10.13 6.58
CA ILE A 54 1.03 -10.00 6.00
C ILE A 54 1.25 -11.12 4.96
N ALA A 55 1.86 -10.80 3.82
CA ALA A 55 2.09 -11.74 2.71
C ALA A 55 2.75 -13.06 3.16
N ARG A 56 3.78 -12.96 4.01
CA ARG A 56 4.46 -14.13 4.60
C ARG A 56 3.50 -15.02 5.38
N ALA A 57 2.66 -14.42 6.23
CA ALA A 57 1.69 -15.14 7.07
C ALA A 57 0.64 -15.86 6.21
N LEU A 58 0.14 -15.18 5.17
CA LEU A 58 -0.80 -15.76 4.23
C LEU A 58 -0.21 -16.99 3.51
N ARG A 59 1.04 -16.91 3.08
CA ARG A 59 1.74 -18.01 2.39
C ARG A 59 1.94 -19.24 3.28
N VAL A 60 2.24 -19.06 4.57
CA VAL A 60 2.44 -20.17 5.51
C VAL A 60 1.15 -20.65 6.16
N SER A 61 0.02 -19.97 5.95
CA SER A 61 -1.28 -20.39 6.48
C SER A 61 -1.70 -21.73 5.84
N GLY A 62 -1.69 -22.81 6.63
CA GLY A 62 -1.89 -24.18 6.17
C GLY A 62 -3.30 -24.46 5.64
N GLY A 63 -3.56 -24.11 4.37
CA GLY A 63 -4.82 -24.42 3.68
C GLY A 63 -6.06 -23.64 4.15
N GLN A 64 -5.93 -22.71 5.09
CA GLN A 64 -7.05 -21.86 5.52
C GLN A 64 -7.63 -21.08 4.35
N HIS A 65 -8.95 -21.17 4.21
CA HIS A 65 -9.70 -20.38 3.23
C HIS A 65 -9.67 -18.91 3.67
N VAL A 66 -9.45 -18.01 2.72
CA VAL A 66 -9.46 -16.56 2.97
C VAL A 66 -10.66 -15.91 2.30
N GLU A 67 -11.26 -14.94 2.98
CA GLU A 67 -12.46 -14.27 2.52
C GLU A 67 -12.15 -12.97 1.75
N SER A 68 -13.09 -12.58 0.87
CA SER A 68 -13.02 -11.38 0.04
C SER A 68 -13.74 -10.18 0.71
N PRO A 69 -13.22 -8.93 0.66
CA PRO A 69 -11.96 -8.54 0.04
C PRO A 69 -10.75 -8.88 0.92
N LEU A 70 -9.73 -9.48 0.29
CA LEU A 70 -8.47 -9.80 0.96
C LEU A 70 -7.51 -8.61 0.92
N PHE A 71 -6.98 -8.20 2.07
CA PHE A 71 -5.91 -7.20 2.15
C PHE A 71 -4.59 -7.88 2.53
N VAL A 72 -3.59 -7.79 1.64
CA VAL A 72 -2.26 -8.37 1.82
C VAL A 72 -1.22 -7.27 1.91
N ASP A 73 -0.57 -7.12 3.06
CA ASP A 73 0.49 -6.14 3.24
C ASP A 73 1.88 -6.77 3.06
N ALA A 74 2.85 -5.93 2.68
CA ALA A 74 4.27 -6.25 2.65
C ALA A 74 4.66 -7.47 1.78
N LEU A 75 4.26 -7.46 0.50
CA LEU A 75 4.74 -8.45 -0.47
C LEU A 75 6.27 -8.48 -0.58
N ASP A 76 6.92 -7.33 -0.40
CA ASP A 76 8.38 -7.18 -0.41
C ASP A 76 9.07 -7.92 0.75
N GLU A 77 8.47 -7.96 1.94
CA GLU A 77 9.07 -8.62 3.10
C GLU A 77 9.16 -10.13 2.94
N ASP A 78 8.17 -10.74 2.26
CA ASP A 78 8.22 -12.16 1.94
C ASP A 78 9.33 -12.44 0.91
N ARG A 79 9.84 -11.47 0.14
CA ARG A 79 10.90 -11.70 -0.87
C ARG A 79 12.32 -11.80 -0.31
N SER A 80 12.51 -11.65 0.99
CA SER A 80 13.84 -11.63 1.65
C SER A 80 14.49 -13.03 1.80
N GLU A 81 13.71 -14.10 1.80
CA GLU A 81 14.21 -15.48 2.00
C GLU A 81 14.01 -16.37 0.73
N GLY A 82 15.07 -16.88 0.10
CA GLY A 82 14.96 -17.86 -1.01
C GLY A 82 14.58 -17.27 -2.38
N SER A 83 13.97 -18.09 -3.25
CA SER A 83 13.64 -17.72 -4.64
C SER A 83 12.47 -16.73 -4.72
N LYS A 84 12.75 -15.48 -5.10
CA LYS A 84 11.75 -14.40 -5.24
C LYS A 84 10.63 -14.72 -6.25
N LYS A 85 10.91 -15.51 -7.30
CA LYS A 85 9.91 -15.86 -8.33
C LYS A 85 8.85 -16.81 -7.78
N ASP A 86 9.21 -17.73 -6.90
CA ASP A 86 8.26 -18.76 -6.45
C ASP A 86 7.21 -18.20 -5.49
N LYS A 87 7.51 -17.07 -4.83
CA LYS A 87 6.63 -16.50 -3.80
C LYS A 87 5.40 -15.80 -4.34
N ILE A 88 5.54 -15.06 -5.45
CA ILE A 88 4.38 -14.43 -6.09
C ILE A 88 3.42 -15.49 -6.64
N PHE A 89 3.96 -16.60 -7.15
CA PHE A 89 3.15 -17.74 -7.61
C PHE A 89 2.47 -18.47 -6.45
N GLN A 90 3.16 -18.68 -5.32
CA GLN A 90 2.54 -19.24 -4.11
C GLN A 90 1.42 -18.36 -3.56
N LEU A 91 1.61 -17.03 -3.55
CA LEU A 91 0.58 -16.08 -3.17
C LEU A 91 -0.63 -16.16 -4.11
N ARG A 92 -0.38 -16.16 -5.43
CA ARG A 92 -1.41 -16.34 -6.46
C ARG A 92 -2.18 -17.64 -6.25
N ASP A 93 -1.50 -18.76 -6.03
CA ASP A 93 -2.15 -20.08 -5.86
C ASP A 93 -3.04 -20.12 -4.61
N LYS A 94 -2.62 -19.42 -3.56
CA LYS A 94 -3.44 -19.23 -2.36
C LYS A 94 -4.69 -18.39 -2.62
N MET A 95 -4.57 -17.33 -3.42
CA MET A 95 -5.71 -16.49 -3.83
C MET A 95 -6.69 -17.27 -4.72
N LEU A 96 -6.16 -18.04 -5.68
CA LEU A 96 -6.92 -18.91 -6.58
C LEU A 96 -7.71 -19.98 -5.84
N SER A 97 -7.07 -20.70 -4.91
CA SER A 97 -7.74 -21.73 -4.13
C SER A 97 -8.87 -21.20 -3.24
N SER A 98 -8.89 -19.89 -2.98
CA SER A 98 -9.95 -19.23 -2.20
C SER A 98 -10.98 -18.49 -3.07
N SER A 99 -10.89 -18.58 -4.41
CA SER A 99 -11.83 -17.95 -5.35
C SER A 99 -12.11 -16.48 -5.04
N LEU A 100 -11.06 -15.69 -4.78
CA LEU A 100 -11.20 -14.31 -4.36
C LEU A 100 -11.72 -13.40 -5.49
N GLU A 101 -12.86 -12.77 -5.24
CA GLU A 101 -13.45 -11.76 -6.12
C GLU A 101 -12.81 -10.38 -5.96
N CYS A 102 -12.16 -10.12 -4.83
CA CYS A 102 -11.48 -8.85 -4.56
C CYS A 102 -10.24 -9.06 -3.68
N TRP A 103 -9.12 -8.48 -4.10
CA TRP A 103 -7.89 -8.44 -3.31
C TRP A 103 -7.14 -7.13 -3.49
N ARG A 104 -6.39 -6.77 -2.45
CA ARG A 104 -5.54 -5.58 -2.41
C ARG A 104 -4.18 -5.96 -1.86
N ILE A 105 -3.11 -5.70 -2.61
CA ILE A 105 -1.74 -6.09 -2.25
C ILE A 105 -0.87 -4.85 -2.13
N SER A 106 -0.07 -4.74 -1.07
CA SER A 106 0.93 -3.67 -0.91
C SER A 106 2.34 -4.19 -1.21
N CYS A 107 3.20 -3.34 -1.78
CA CYS A 107 4.59 -3.66 -2.07
C CYS A 107 5.46 -2.39 -2.06
N ARG A 108 6.77 -2.54 -1.86
CA ARG A 108 7.74 -1.48 -2.18
C ARG A 108 7.81 -1.23 -3.68
N VAL A 109 8.10 0.01 -4.05
CA VAL A 109 8.31 0.39 -5.45
C VAL A 109 9.51 -0.37 -6.02
N GLU A 110 10.63 -0.45 -5.29
CA GLU A 110 11.85 -1.12 -5.78
C GLU A 110 11.71 -2.65 -5.91
N ASP A 111 10.80 -3.27 -5.16
CA ASP A 111 10.58 -4.71 -5.22
C ASP A 111 9.51 -5.11 -6.24
N TRP A 112 8.74 -4.16 -6.79
CA TRP A 112 7.73 -4.45 -7.82
C TRP A 112 8.38 -4.71 -9.19
N ARG A 113 8.12 -5.88 -9.77
CA ARG A 113 8.74 -6.31 -11.05
C ARG A 113 7.89 -5.98 -12.28
N GLY A 114 7.02 -4.99 -12.18
CA GLY A 114 6.20 -4.51 -13.29
C GLY A 114 5.40 -5.64 -13.96
N ALA A 115 5.60 -5.81 -15.27
CA ALA A 115 4.88 -6.78 -16.09
C ALA A 115 4.99 -8.23 -15.58
N ALA A 116 6.11 -8.62 -14.96
CA ALA A 116 6.29 -9.98 -14.46
C ALA A 116 5.37 -10.30 -13.28
N ASP A 117 5.25 -9.38 -12.31
CA ASP A 117 4.37 -9.55 -11.16
C ASP A 117 2.89 -9.39 -11.56
N LEU A 118 2.58 -8.47 -12.48
CA LEU A 118 1.24 -8.35 -13.09
C LEU A 118 0.80 -9.65 -13.75
N SER A 119 1.64 -10.20 -14.63
CA SER A 119 1.33 -11.44 -15.36
C SER A 119 1.14 -12.62 -14.40
N ALA A 120 1.91 -12.67 -13.31
CA ALA A 120 1.75 -13.70 -12.29
C ALA A 120 0.40 -13.57 -11.56
N LEU A 121 0.02 -12.37 -11.16
CA LEU A 121 -1.22 -12.12 -10.42
C LEU A 121 -2.48 -12.15 -11.28
N GLN A 122 -2.37 -11.96 -12.60
CA GLN A 122 -3.52 -11.91 -13.51
C GLN A 122 -4.38 -13.18 -13.43
N ALA A 123 -3.78 -14.35 -13.22
CA ALA A 123 -4.54 -15.58 -13.09
C ALA A 123 -5.42 -15.62 -11.82
N ALA A 124 -5.09 -14.84 -10.79
CA ALA A 124 -5.90 -14.70 -9.57
C ALA A 124 -7.00 -13.61 -9.71
N THR A 125 -7.42 -13.31 -10.93
CA THR A 125 -8.51 -12.36 -11.24
C THR A 125 -9.66 -13.06 -11.93
N THR A 126 -10.87 -12.50 -11.83
CA THR A 126 -12.08 -12.95 -12.56
C THR A 126 -12.24 -12.24 -13.91
N GLY A 127 -11.13 -11.81 -14.53
CA GLY A 127 -11.12 -11.11 -15.82
C GLY A 127 -11.13 -9.58 -15.72
N ALA A 128 -11.37 -9.01 -14.53
CA ALA A 128 -11.20 -7.57 -14.31
C ALA A 128 -9.70 -7.17 -14.27
N PRO A 129 -9.35 -5.97 -14.73
CA PRO A 129 -7.96 -5.51 -14.74
C PRO A 129 -7.42 -5.26 -13.33
N ILE A 130 -6.10 -5.44 -13.18
CA ILE A 130 -5.38 -5.04 -11.97
C ILE A 130 -5.03 -3.56 -12.07
N VAL A 131 -5.44 -2.77 -11.06
CA VAL A 131 -5.06 -1.37 -10.94
C VAL A 131 -3.82 -1.26 -10.06
N VAL A 132 -2.71 -0.80 -10.63
CA VAL A 132 -1.47 -0.54 -9.90
C VAL A 132 -1.42 0.94 -9.57
N THR A 133 -1.22 1.23 -8.29
CA THR A 133 -1.16 2.59 -7.75
C THR A 133 0.11 2.81 -6.98
N GLN A 134 0.53 4.06 -6.86
CA GLN A 134 1.65 4.48 -6.04
C GLN A 134 1.17 5.51 -5.01
N LEU A 135 1.43 5.24 -3.74
CA LEU A 135 1.16 6.17 -2.64
C LEU A 135 2.04 7.41 -2.81
N GLN A 136 1.40 8.58 -2.85
CA GLN A 136 2.09 9.85 -2.98
C GLN A 136 2.59 10.33 -1.61
N ASN A 137 3.66 11.13 -1.64
CA ASN A 137 4.17 11.83 -0.46
C ASN A 137 3.08 12.70 0.17
N LEU A 138 3.18 12.88 1.49
CA LEU A 138 2.24 13.72 2.23
C LEU A 138 2.30 15.17 1.72
N SER A 139 1.14 15.72 1.37
CA SER A 139 0.99 17.16 1.14
C SER A 139 1.21 17.95 2.44
N VAL A 140 1.54 19.24 2.35
CA VAL A 140 1.70 20.13 3.52
C VAL A 140 0.48 20.06 4.45
N ARG A 141 -0.72 20.01 3.86
CA ARG A 141 -1.97 19.89 4.61
C ARG A 141 -2.07 18.57 5.36
N GLU A 142 -1.65 17.46 4.76
CA GLU A 142 -1.62 16.15 5.42
C GLU A 142 -0.55 16.10 6.51
N GLN A 143 0.63 16.69 6.27
CA GLN A 143 1.70 16.84 7.26
C GLN A 143 1.19 17.59 8.49
N ALA A 144 0.55 18.76 8.29
CA ALA A 144 0.01 19.57 9.37
C ALA A 144 -1.06 18.82 10.19
N LYS A 145 -1.94 18.06 9.52
CA LYS A 145 -2.94 17.21 10.19
C LYS A 145 -2.29 16.12 11.04
N ILE A 146 -1.28 15.44 10.52
CA ILE A 146 -0.55 14.39 11.26
C ILE A 146 0.15 15.00 12.47
N LEU A 147 0.86 16.12 12.30
CA LEU A 147 1.52 16.85 13.38
C LEU A 147 0.54 17.29 14.48
N THR A 148 -0.62 17.82 14.07
CA THR A 148 -1.71 18.19 15.00
C THR A 148 -2.19 16.96 15.78
N SER A 149 -2.43 15.83 15.10
CA SER A 149 -2.86 14.59 15.76
C SER A 149 -1.83 14.01 16.72
N ARG A 150 -0.55 14.39 16.55
CA ARG A 150 0.57 14.04 17.44
C ARG A 150 0.82 15.08 18.54
N GLY A 151 0.02 16.15 18.62
CA GLY A 151 0.10 17.16 19.68
C GLY A 151 0.99 18.37 19.37
N ALA A 152 1.42 18.57 18.13
CA ALA A 152 2.16 19.79 17.76
C ALA A 152 1.30 21.04 17.91
N LEU A 153 1.80 22.03 18.67
CA LEU A 153 1.10 23.30 18.93
C LEU A 153 1.12 24.25 17.73
N ASP A 154 2.20 24.21 16.94
CA ASP A 154 2.36 24.97 15.70
C ASP A 154 2.88 24.07 14.57
N PRO A 155 1.99 23.26 13.95
CA PRO A 155 2.36 22.38 12.85
C PRO A 155 2.98 23.13 11.66
N GLU A 156 2.45 24.29 11.31
CA GLU A 156 2.90 25.07 10.15
C GLU A 156 4.30 25.66 10.40
N GLY A 157 4.54 26.20 11.60
CA GLY A 157 5.87 26.68 12.01
C GLY A 157 6.90 25.56 12.04
N PHE A 158 6.53 24.37 12.54
CA PHE A 158 7.40 23.20 12.53
C PHE A 158 7.78 22.76 11.10
N ILE A 159 6.81 22.69 10.20
CA ILE A 159 7.04 22.37 8.78
C ILE A 159 7.99 23.41 8.15
N GLY A 160 7.74 24.69 8.43
CA GLY A 160 8.59 25.79 7.95
C GLY A 160 10.02 25.72 8.46
N GLN A 161 10.23 25.33 9.73
CA GLN A 161 11.57 25.11 10.29
C GLN A 161 12.26 23.92 9.62
N ALA A 162 11.59 22.77 9.52
CA ALA A 162 12.19 21.59 8.91
C ALA A 162 12.63 21.86 7.46
N ARG A 163 11.81 22.60 6.69
CA ARG A 163 12.17 23.05 5.34
C ARG A 163 13.41 23.93 5.32
N ARG A 164 13.49 24.94 6.19
CA ARG A 164 14.66 25.84 6.29
C ARG A 164 15.95 25.11 6.66
N HIS A 165 15.85 24.01 7.41
CA HIS A 165 16.99 23.19 7.82
C HIS A 165 17.28 22.02 6.87
N GLY A 166 16.65 21.97 5.69
CA GLY A 166 16.87 20.90 4.71
C GLY A 166 16.29 19.54 5.12
N ALA A 167 15.41 19.52 6.12
CA ALA A 167 14.76 18.34 6.68
C ALA A 167 13.35 18.08 6.10
N ALA A 168 13.00 18.72 4.98
CA ALA A 168 11.66 18.63 4.37
C ALA A 168 11.26 17.19 4.01
N SER A 169 12.20 16.40 3.48
CA SER A 169 11.96 15.01 3.07
C SER A 169 11.53 14.10 4.22
N PHE A 170 11.92 14.40 5.47
CA PHE A 170 11.47 13.63 6.63
C PHE A 170 9.99 13.86 6.94
N LEU A 171 9.38 14.96 6.48
CA LEU A 171 7.96 15.23 6.69
C LEU A 171 7.08 14.55 5.64
N GLU A 172 7.67 14.14 4.53
CA GLU A 172 6.93 13.57 3.39
C GLU A 172 6.51 12.11 3.62
N CYS A 173 7.14 11.42 4.58
CA CYS A 173 6.85 10.05 4.97
C CYS A 173 6.27 9.96 6.40
N PRO A 174 5.12 9.31 6.61
CA PRO A 174 4.48 9.16 7.93
C PRO A 174 5.34 8.51 9.03
N SER A 175 6.21 7.56 8.65
CA SER A 175 6.99 6.75 9.61
C SER A 175 8.30 7.40 10.04
N SER A 176 8.57 8.66 9.70
CA SER A 176 9.77 9.32 10.19
C SER A 176 9.68 9.42 11.71
N ASP A 177 10.45 8.57 12.42
CA ASP A 177 10.74 8.69 13.85
C ASP A 177 11.30 10.08 14.23
N LYS A 178 11.65 10.89 13.21
CA LYS A 178 12.10 12.28 13.30
C LYS A 178 10.98 13.33 13.31
N MET A 179 9.72 12.94 13.13
CA MET A 179 8.58 13.85 13.26
C MET A 179 8.15 13.97 14.72
N GLY A 180 9.16 14.10 15.59
CA GLY A 180 9.03 14.23 17.04
C GLY A 180 8.62 15.65 17.41
N VAL A 181 7.73 15.75 18.39
CA VAL A 181 7.36 17.00 19.03
C VAL A 181 8.58 17.47 19.81
N LEU A 182 9.23 18.54 19.36
CA LEU A 182 10.07 19.34 20.26
C LEU A 182 9.10 20.03 21.22
N THR A 183 8.84 19.39 22.36
CA THR A 183 8.23 20.03 23.54
C THR A 183 9.22 20.98 24.19
#